data_AF-A0A5R9FUA5-F1
#
_entry.id   AF-A0A5R9FUA5-F1
#
_cell.length_a   1.000
_cell.length_b   1.000
_cell.length_c   1.000
_cell.angle_alpha   90.00
_cell.angle_beta   90.00
_cell.angle_gamma   90.00
#
_symmetry.space_group_name_H-M   'P 1'
#
loop_
_entity.id
_entity.type
_entity.pdbx_description
1 polymer ?
#
loop_
_entity_poly.entity_id
_entity_poly.type
_entity_poly.pdbx_seq_one_letter_code
_entity_poly.pdbx_strand_id
1 'polypeptide(L)'
;MRFNRSVLAATALAALSVGATTALAAPASAAADTTPQKVCGSAYKTVNSAPVGSRGTVYLTYNSSTGKNCVATIRNNPGTAVDMSAWIYVPDTDQGDEDYGQYRSYAGPTYVYGKGHCVDWGGNIDNVYVQVSGSNCGSLKEHRVTFTR
;
A
#
# COMPACT_ATOMS: atom_id res chain seq x y z
N MET A 1 -15.40 77.83 -42.91
CA MET A 1 -14.45 76.82 -42.38
C MET A 1 -14.88 75.45 -42.89
N ARG A 2 -13.91 74.70 -43.43
CA ARG A 2 -14.07 73.43 -44.15
C ARG A 2 -14.49 72.30 -43.22
N PHE A 3 -15.40 71.42 -43.64
CA PHE A 3 -15.30 69.99 -43.31
C PHE A 3 -15.89 69.14 -44.43
N ASN A 4 -15.07 68.25 -44.97
CA ASN A 4 -15.38 67.32 -46.04
C ASN A 4 -14.80 65.96 -45.62
N ARG A 5 -15.57 64.87 -45.88
CA ARG A 5 -15.14 63.46 -46.04
C ARG A 5 -14.75 62.72 -44.75
N SER A 6 -15.01 61.42 -44.54
CA SER A 6 -15.57 60.31 -45.33
C SER A 6 -15.96 59.18 -44.36
N VAL A 7 -16.96 58.39 -44.72
CA VAL A 7 -17.25 57.08 -44.11
C VAL A 7 -16.44 56.01 -44.84
N LEU A 8 -15.66 55.20 -44.13
CA LEU A 8 -15.18 53.89 -44.58
C LEU A 8 -15.07 52.96 -43.37
N ALA A 9 -15.88 51.91 -43.40
CA ALA A 9 -15.78 50.76 -42.52
C ALA A 9 -14.74 49.77 -43.06
N ALA A 10 -13.94 49.15 -42.19
CA ALA A 10 -13.27 47.88 -42.46
C ALA A 10 -12.95 47.15 -41.15
N THR A 11 -13.34 45.89 -41.10
CA THR A 11 -13.24 44.90 -40.02
C THR A 11 -11.87 44.21 -39.97
N ALA A 12 -11.45 43.77 -38.77
CA ALA A 12 -10.94 42.41 -38.43
C ALA A 12 -9.66 42.34 -37.55
N LEU A 13 -9.86 41.77 -36.34
CA LEU A 13 -9.11 40.70 -35.63
C LEU A 13 -7.56 40.64 -35.61
N ALA A 14 -6.98 40.66 -34.41
CA ALA A 14 -5.88 39.78 -33.93
C ALA A 14 -5.58 40.07 -32.44
N ALA A 15 -6.02 39.23 -31.50
CA ALA A 15 -5.31 38.10 -30.89
C ALA A 15 -4.56 38.46 -29.59
N LEU A 16 -5.23 38.31 -28.43
CA LEU A 16 -4.58 38.26 -27.13
C LEU A 16 -3.88 36.91 -26.96
N SER A 17 -2.56 36.86 -27.05
CA SER A 17 -1.78 35.70 -26.61
C SER A 17 -1.44 35.86 -25.12
N VAL A 18 -2.36 35.46 -24.24
CA VAL A 18 -2.01 35.17 -22.85
C VAL A 18 -1.29 33.83 -22.85
N GLY A 19 0.04 33.85 -22.74
CA GLY A 19 0.84 32.66 -22.56
C GLY A 19 0.50 31.99 -21.24
N ALA A 20 -0.39 30.99 -21.28
CA ALA A 20 -0.59 30.08 -20.17
C ALA A 20 0.61 29.12 -20.15
N THR A 21 1.58 29.38 -19.28
CA THR A 21 2.57 28.37 -18.90
C THR A 21 1.82 27.27 -18.16
N THR A 22 1.51 26.18 -18.87
CA THR A 22 1.05 24.94 -18.23
C THR A 22 2.23 24.40 -17.42
N ALA A 23 2.24 24.72 -16.12
CA ALA A 23 3.06 23.99 -15.18
C ALA A 23 2.64 22.51 -15.30
N LEU A 24 3.52 21.67 -15.84
CA LEU A 24 3.37 20.23 -15.71
C LEU A 24 3.49 19.93 -14.21
N ALA A 25 2.35 19.83 -13.53
CA ALA A 25 2.28 19.12 -12.28
C ALA A 25 2.69 17.68 -12.62
N ALA A 26 3.92 17.29 -12.22
CA ALA A 26 4.27 15.88 -12.15
C ALA A 26 3.14 15.18 -11.38
N PRO A 27 2.72 13.96 -11.77
CA PRO A 27 1.72 13.24 -11.01
C PRO A 27 2.24 13.16 -9.57
N ALA A 28 1.51 13.79 -8.64
CA ALA A 28 1.71 13.56 -7.23
C ALA A 28 1.44 12.06 -7.05
N SER A 29 2.51 11.27 -6.93
CA SER A 29 2.38 9.88 -6.52
C SER A 29 1.83 9.95 -5.12
N ALA A 30 0.52 9.83 -4.98
CA ALA A 30 -0.11 9.66 -3.69
C ALA A 30 0.53 8.40 -3.10
N ALA A 31 1.46 8.59 -2.18
CA ALA A 31 1.98 7.49 -1.36
C ALA A 31 0.76 6.74 -0.84
N ALA A 32 0.85 5.41 -0.73
CA ALA A 32 -0.25 4.63 -0.19
C ALA A 32 -0.63 5.18 1.20
N ASP A 33 -1.80 5.85 1.32
CA ASP A 33 -2.37 6.34 2.59
C ASP A 33 -2.85 5.19 3.51
N THR A 34 -2.28 4.00 3.32
CA THR A 34 -2.60 2.79 4.07
C THR A 34 -1.41 2.43 4.91
N THR A 35 -1.60 2.48 6.22
CA THR A 35 -0.64 2.00 7.21
C THR A 35 -1.15 0.69 7.80
N PRO A 36 -0.28 -0.17 8.35
CA PRO A 36 -0.75 -1.38 9.01
C PRO A 36 -1.63 -1.08 10.22
N GLN A 37 -1.49 0.07 10.89
CA GLN A 37 -2.39 0.50 11.97
C GLN A 37 -3.78 0.90 11.48
N LYS A 38 -3.91 1.39 10.23
CA LYS A 38 -5.21 1.65 9.62
C LYS A 38 -5.94 0.35 9.28
N VAL A 39 -5.20 -0.70 8.92
CA VAL A 39 -5.74 -2.02 8.54
C VAL A 39 -6.02 -2.89 9.78
N CYS A 40 -5.03 -3.02 10.67
CA CYS A 40 -5.09 -3.86 11.87
C CYS A 40 -5.75 -3.17 13.08
N GLY A 41 -5.91 -1.85 13.05
CA GLY A 41 -6.45 -1.05 14.15
C GLY A 41 -5.36 -0.29 14.93
N SER A 42 -5.75 0.85 15.49
CA SER A 42 -4.83 1.84 16.10
C SER A 42 -4.08 1.35 17.34
N ALA A 43 -4.60 0.33 18.03
CA ALA A 43 -3.97 -0.29 19.19
C ALA A 43 -2.80 -1.23 18.82
N TYR A 44 -2.68 -1.63 17.55
CA TYR A 44 -1.62 -2.52 17.09
C TYR A 44 -0.32 -1.75 16.82
N LYS A 45 0.82 -2.35 17.16
CA LYS A 45 2.16 -1.82 16.86
C LYS A 45 2.86 -2.75 15.89
N THR A 46 3.56 -2.18 14.91
CA THR A 46 4.41 -2.98 14.01
C THR A 46 5.54 -3.60 14.82
N VAL A 47 5.63 -4.92 14.78
CA VAL A 47 6.70 -5.68 15.46
C VAL A 47 7.66 -6.30 14.45
N ASN A 48 7.22 -6.50 13.20
CA ASN A 48 8.07 -6.97 12.11
C ASN A 48 7.50 -6.55 10.75
N SER A 49 8.33 -6.58 9.71
CA SER A 49 7.92 -6.37 8.33
C SER A 49 8.87 -7.04 7.34
N ALA A 50 8.35 -7.35 6.15
CA ALA A 50 9.12 -7.97 5.08
C ALA A 50 8.71 -7.40 3.72
N PRO A 51 9.67 -6.98 2.86
CA PRO A 51 9.36 -6.46 1.54
C PRO A 51 8.86 -7.58 0.62
N VAL A 52 7.86 -7.26 -0.19
CA VAL A 52 7.38 -8.09 -1.30
C VAL A 52 8.06 -7.59 -2.57
N GLY A 53 9.37 -7.87 -2.70
CA GLY A 53 10.22 -7.28 -3.72
C GLY A 53 10.13 -5.74 -3.68
N SER A 54 9.84 -5.11 -4.83
CA SER A 54 9.57 -3.68 -4.94
C SER A 54 8.08 -3.32 -4.95
N ARG A 55 7.18 -4.30 -4.83
CA ARG A 55 5.73 -4.13 -5.03
C ARG A 55 5.00 -3.62 -3.78
N GLY A 56 5.50 -3.95 -2.61
CA GLY A 56 4.88 -3.62 -1.33
C GLY A 56 5.60 -4.22 -0.15
N THR A 57 4.92 -4.24 1.00
CA THR A 57 5.44 -4.75 2.27
C THR A 57 4.35 -5.53 3.00
N VAL A 58 4.71 -6.70 3.53
CA VAL A 58 3.89 -7.41 4.52
C VAL A 58 4.31 -6.93 5.91
N TYR A 59 3.34 -6.56 6.73
CA TYR A 59 3.55 -6.11 8.09
C TYR A 59 2.98 -7.11 9.07
N LEU A 60 3.76 -7.44 10.09
CA LEU A 60 3.27 -8.10 11.30
C LEU A 60 3.13 -7.04 12.40
N THR A 61 1.93 -6.96 12.94
CA THR A 61 1.61 -6.08 14.05
C THR A 61 1.10 -6.86 15.26
N TYR A 62 1.17 -6.28 16.45
CA TYR A 62 0.76 -6.91 17.69
C TYR A 62 0.05 -5.94 18.61
N ASN A 63 -1.00 -6.41 19.28
CA ASN A 63 -1.70 -5.71 20.35
C ASN A 63 -1.42 -6.40 21.69
N SER A 64 -0.62 -5.76 22.55
CA SER A 64 -0.21 -6.31 23.84
C SER A 64 -1.34 -6.45 24.86
N SER A 65 -2.42 -5.67 24.72
CA SER A 65 -3.60 -5.76 25.60
C SER A 65 -4.45 -6.99 25.31
N THR A 66 -4.49 -7.45 24.06
CA THR A 66 -5.30 -8.63 23.65
C THR A 66 -4.47 -9.89 23.39
N GLY A 67 -3.15 -9.74 23.19
CA GLY A 67 -2.29 -10.86 22.82
C GLY A 67 -2.43 -11.30 21.36
N LYS A 68 -3.09 -10.50 20.52
CA LYS A 68 -3.33 -10.83 19.11
C LYS A 68 -2.28 -10.19 18.20
N ASN A 69 -1.82 -10.98 17.25
CA ASN A 69 -1.10 -10.53 16.07
C ASN A 69 -2.08 -10.13 14.96
N CYS A 70 -1.64 -9.26 14.06
CA CYS A 70 -2.32 -8.96 12.82
C CYS A 70 -1.35 -8.82 11.66
N VAL A 71 -1.69 -9.42 10.51
CA VAL A 71 -0.90 -9.30 9.28
C VAL A 71 -1.67 -8.53 8.22
N ALA A 72 -0.96 -7.66 7.52
CA ALA A 72 -1.47 -6.90 6.38
C ALA A 72 -0.39 -6.76 5.30
N THR A 73 -0.75 -7.05 4.05
CA THR A 73 0.11 -6.86 2.88
C THR A 73 -0.30 -5.59 2.17
N ILE A 74 0.58 -4.60 2.09
CA ILE A 74 0.26 -3.26 1.58
C ILE A 74 1.14 -2.95 0.37
N ARG A 75 0.52 -2.50 -0.72
CA ARG A 75 1.21 -2.08 -1.96
C ARG A 75 1.92 -0.74 -1.76
N ASN A 76 3.11 -0.61 -2.35
CA ASN A 76 3.80 0.68 -2.44
C ASN A 76 3.02 1.67 -3.31
N ASN A 77 2.47 1.17 -4.42
CA ASN A 77 1.71 1.95 -5.41
C ASN A 77 0.34 1.28 -5.62
N PRO A 78 -0.74 1.79 -4.99
CA PRO A 78 -2.10 1.32 -5.22
C PRO A 78 -2.55 1.55 -6.67
N GLY A 79 -3.50 0.74 -7.16
CA GLY A 79 -3.98 0.88 -8.54
C GLY A 79 -5.03 -0.13 -8.95
N THR A 80 -4.85 -0.74 -10.13
CA THR A 80 -5.66 -1.87 -10.60
C THR A 80 -5.60 -3.02 -9.60
N ALA A 81 -6.69 -3.77 -9.47
CA ALA A 81 -6.71 -4.93 -8.59
C ALA A 81 -5.68 -5.96 -9.10
N VAL A 82 -4.92 -6.53 -8.18
CA VAL A 82 -3.91 -7.56 -8.44
C VAL A 82 -4.05 -8.66 -7.40
N ASP A 83 -3.57 -9.86 -7.72
CA ASP A 83 -3.60 -10.99 -6.79
C ASP A 83 -2.71 -10.67 -5.58
N MET A 84 -3.28 -10.74 -4.38
CA MET A 84 -2.56 -10.51 -3.14
C MET A 84 -3.06 -11.45 -2.05
N SER A 85 -2.22 -11.65 -1.04
CA SER A 85 -2.61 -12.34 0.18
C SER A 85 -1.93 -11.75 1.41
N ALA A 86 -2.52 -12.00 2.57
CA ALA A 86 -1.93 -11.86 3.89
C ALA A 86 -2.31 -13.10 4.70
N TRP A 87 -1.36 -13.69 5.42
CA TRP A 87 -1.64 -14.86 6.25
C TRP A 87 -0.76 -14.88 7.49
N ILE A 88 -1.26 -15.55 8.53
CA ILE A 88 -0.55 -15.79 9.78
C ILE A 88 -0.93 -17.15 10.35
N TYR A 89 0.03 -17.81 10.98
CA TYR A 89 -0.10 -19.13 11.57
C TYR A 89 0.75 -19.25 12.84
N VAL A 90 0.27 -20.00 13.83
CA VAL A 90 0.90 -20.23 15.13
C VAL A 90 1.16 -21.72 15.27
N PRO A 91 2.38 -22.20 14.92
CA PRO A 91 2.62 -23.63 14.70
C PRO A 91 2.35 -24.56 15.87
N ASP A 92 2.57 -24.11 17.10
CA ASP A 92 2.39 -24.92 18.31
C ASP A 92 0.93 -25.00 18.79
N THR A 93 0.04 -24.18 18.23
CA THR A 93 -1.40 -24.19 18.54
C THR A 93 -2.30 -24.55 17.37
N ASP A 94 -1.72 -24.76 16.18
CA ASP A 94 -2.44 -25.05 14.93
C ASP A 94 -3.55 -24.02 14.64
N GLN A 95 -3.31 -22.76 14.99
CA GLN A 95 -4.22 -21.65 14.73
C GLN A 95 -3.66 -20.76 13.63
N GLY A 96 -4.52 -20.32 12.72
CA GLY A 96 -4.13 -19.41 11.65
C GLY A 96 -5.31 -18.65 11.08
N ASP A 97 -4.98 -17.65 10.27
CA ASP A 97 -5.94 -16.83 9.54
C ASP A 97 -5.31 -16.34 8.23
N GLU A 98 -6.11 -16.27 7.16
CA GLU A 98 -5.66 -15.95 5.81
C GLU A 98 -6.68 -15.12 5.05
N ASP A 99 -6.20 -14.22 4.21
CA ASP A 99 -6.99 -13.42 3.30
C ASP A 99 -6.30 -13.43 1.93
N TYR A 100 -7.01 -13.84 0.89
CA TYR A 100 -6.50 -13.97 -0.47
C TYR A 100 -7.56 -13.54 -1.50
N GLY A 101 -7.09 -12.90 -2.57
CA GLY A 101 -7.99 -12.34 -3.58
C GLY A 101 -7.34 -11.24 -4.40
N GLN A 102 -8.17 -10.47 -5.11
CA GLN A 102 -7.72 -9.34 -5.92
C GLN A 102 -7.94 -8.01 -5.21
N TYR A 103 -6.87 -7.30 -4.89
CA TYR A 103 -6.93 -6.06 -4.12
C TYR A 103 -6.23 -4.90 -4.83
N ARG A 104 -6.75 -3.69 -4.61
CA ARG A 104 -6.21 -2.46 -5.18
C ARG A 104 -5.08 -1.86 -4.34
N SER A 105 -5.12 -2.07 -3.03
CA SER A 105 -4.24 -1.38 -2.08
C SER A 105 -3.59 -2.31 -1.05
N TYR A 106 -4.39 -3.17 -0.40
CA TYR A 106 -3.90 -4.10 0.63
C TYR A 106 -4.73 -5.38 0.70
N ALA A 107 -4.13 -6.44 1.21
CA ALA A 107 -4.80 -7.67 1.68
C ALA A 107 -4.65 -7.79 3.22
N GLY A 108 -5.60 -8.46 3.87
CA GLY A 108 -5.80 -8.47 5.32
C GLY A 108 -6.92 -7.51 5.75
N PRO A 109 -7.13 -7.32 7.07
CA PRO A 109 -6.32 -7.85 8.17
C PRO A 109 -6.61 -9.32 8.44
N THR A 110 -5.55 -10.09 8.73
CA THR A 110 -5.67 -11.43 9.33
C THR A 110 -5.23 -11.39 10.78
N TYR A 111 -5.91 -12.10 11.67
CA TYR A 111 -5.67 -12.06 13.11
C TYR A 111 -5.47 -13.44 13.72
N VAL A 112 -4.50 -13.56 14.62
CA VAL A 112 -4.37 -14.76 15.45
C VAL A 112 -3.87 -14.40 16.84
N TYR A 113 -4.31 -15.15 17.85
CA TYR A 113 -3.71 -15.05 19.18
C TYR A 113 -2.32 -15.68 19.16
N GLY A 114 -1.30 -14.95 19.59
CA GLY A 114 0.09 -15.46 19.58
C GLY A 114 0.93 -14.99 20.76
N LYS A 115 0.31 -14.56 21.86
CA LYS A 115 1.05 -14.16 23.05
C LYS A 115 1.85 -15.34 23.60
N GLY A 116 3.17 -15.19 23.64
CA GLY A 116 4.07 -16.25 24.12
C GLY A 116 4.36 -17.34 23.09
N HIS A 117 3.90 -17.17 21.84
CA HIS A 117 4.08 -18.13 20.77
C HIS A 117 4.90 -17.55 19.62
N CYS A 118 5.58 -18.45 18.92
CA CYS A 118 6.18 -18.17 17.62
C CYS A 118 5.11 -18.04 16.55
N VAL A 119 5.33 -17.17 15.57
CA VAL A 119 4.41 -17.01 14.45
C VAL A 119 5.11 -17.17 13.11
N ASP A 120 4.42 -17.83 12.20
CA ASP A 120 4.74 -17.87 10.78
C ASP A 120 3.76 -16.96 10.05
N TRP A 121 4.23 -16.15 9.11
CA TRP A 121 3.40 -15.17 8.44
C TRP A 121 3.95 -14.80 7.07
N GLY A 122 3.09 -14.24 6.23
CA GLY A 122 3.49 -13.85 4.90
C GLY A 122 2.37 -13.29 4.06
N GLY A 123 2.65 -13.21 2.77
CA GLY A 123 1.73 -12.68 1.78
C GLY A 123 2.39 -12.57 0.41
N ASN A 124 1.60 -12.15 -0.58
CA ASN A 124 2.08 -11.91 -1.93
C ASN A 124 1.48 -10.65 -2.55
N ILE A 125 2.14 -10.17 -3.59
CA ILE A 125 1.62 -9.18 -4.54
C ILE A 125 2.00 -9.66 -5.94
N ASP A 126 1.00 -9.92 -6.77
CA ASP A 126 1.13 -10.64 -8.02
C ASP A 126 1.91 -11.95 -7.79
N ASN A 127 2.97 -12.16 -8.56
CA ASN A 127 3.78 -13.35 -8.53
C ASN A 127 4.93 -13.34 -7.52
N VAL A 128 5.05 -12.30 -6.67
CA VAL A 128 6.13 -12.20 -5.68
C VAL A 128 5.58 -12.52 -4.30
N TYR A 129 6.18 -13.51 -3.65
CA TYR A 129 5.76 -14.06 -2.38
C TYR A 129 6.83 -13.81 -1.32
N VAL A 130 6.40 -13.57 -0.08
CA VAL A 130 7.29 -13.57 1.08
C VAL A 130 6.71 -14.41 2.19
N GLN A 131 7.56 -15.21 2.82
CA GLN A 131 7.22 -16.06 3.95
C GLN A 131 8.27 -15.87 5.03
N VAL A 132 7.83 -15.70 6.27
CA VAL A 132 8.66 -15.55 7.45
C VAL A 132 8.23 -16.60 8.45
N SER A 133 9.15 -17.47 8.85
CA SER A 133 8.92 -18.55 9.80
C SER A 133 9.76 -18.40 11.06
N GLY A 134 9.21 -18.80 12.20
CA GLY A 134 9.88 -18.64 13.50
C GLY A 134 10.07 -17.16 13.88
N SER A 135 9.13 -16.30 13.50
CA SER A 135 9.17 -14.86 13.81
C SER A 135 8.73 -14.60 15.25
N ASN A 136 9.30 -13.54 15.85
CA ASN A 136 9.03 -13.11 17.23
C ASN A 136 9.26 -14.20 18.29
N CYS A 137 10.13 -15.15 17.97
CA CYS A 137 10.59 -16.20 18.86
C CYS A 137 11.82 -15.73 19.62
N GLY A 138 11.81 -15.80 20.95
CA GLY A 138 12.96 -15.35 21.75
C GLY A 138 14.26 -16.13 21.46
N SER A 139 14.17 -17.47 21.37
CA SER A 139 15.33 -18.36 21.20
C SER A 139 15.53 -18.89 19.77
N LEU A 140 14.53 -18.79 18.89
CA LEU A 140 14.64 -19.25 17.52
C LEU A 140 15.11 -18.11 16.62
N LYS A 141 15.93 -18.46 15.63
CA LYS A 141 16.32 -17.53 14.57
C LYS A 141 15.22 -17.49 13.52
N GLU A 142 14.69 -16.30 13.26
CA GLU A 142 13.75 -16.07 12.16
C GLU A 142 14.37 -16.49 10.82
N HIS A 143 13.57 -17.15 9.99
CA HIS A 143 13.91 -17.50 8.62
C HIS A 143 12.94 -16.82 7.65
N ARG A 144 13.48 -16.14 6.64
CA ARG A 144 12.72 -15.32 5.68
C ARG A 144 13.08 -15.71 4.26
N VAL A 145 12.06 -15.97 3.45
CA VAL A 145 12.21 -16.33 2.05
C VAL A 145 11.33 -15.41 1.19
N THR A 146 11.92 -14.83 0.16
CA THR A 146 11.20 -14.12 -0.91
C THR A 146 11.44 -14.86 -2.22
N PHE A 147 10.38 -15.17 -2.96
CA PHE A 147 10.46 -15.93 -4.19
C PHE A 147 9.39 -15.48 -5.20
N THR A 148 9.61 -15.84 -6.45
CA THR A 148 8.68 -15.58 -7.56
C THR A 148 8.08 -16.91 -8.01
N ARG A 149 6.77 -16.95 -8.28
CA ARG A 149 6.07 -18.12 -8.83
C ARG A 149 5.57 -17.89 -10.25
#